data_AF-A0A228QSC0-F1
#
_entry.id   AF-A0A228QSC0-F1
#
_cell.length_a   1.000
_cell.length_b   1.000
_cell.length_c   1.000
_cell.angle_alpha   90.00
_cell.angle_beta   90.00
_cell.angle_gamma   90.00
#
_symmetry.space_group_name_H-M   'P 1'
#
loop_
_entity.id
_entity.type
_entity.pdbx_description
1 polymer ?
#
loop_
_entity_poly.entity_id
_entity_poly.type
_entity_poly.pdbx_seq_one_letter_code
_entity_poly.pdbx_strand_id
1 'polypeptide(L)'
;MRSDQSTSTQRRPCGQRAGIIGAFRHGKQRIRMNTLQYMAIGLAASAMLFAVASDALADDAERAAICKTAEETGYTADIRNCLRLKYEAADKRLNAVYKTKMASLDAQGHARLRNDERRWLKARDAKCAESRQPDAGGTLGLVEVDSCFVDETERRVKVIEAFR
;
A
#
# COMPACT_ATOMS: atom_id res chain seq x y z
N MET A 1 28.30 -71.35 27.40
CA MET A 1 29.02 -70.08 27.61
C MET A 1 28.00 -69.13 28.24
N ARG A 2 27.95 -69.00 29.58
CA ARG A 2 28.62 -67.94 30.38
C ARG A 2 28.41 -66.56 29.74
N SER A 3 27.79 -65.54 30.34
CA SER A 3 27.36 -65.26 31.73
C SER A 3 26.29 -64.14 31.60
N ASP A 4 25.15 -64.14 32.30
CA ASP A 4 24.94 -63.66 33.69
C ASP A 4 25.63 -62.31 33.99
N GLN A 5 25.06 -61.32 34.67
CA GLN A 5 23.74 -61.02 35.25
C GLN A 5 23.91 -59.62 35.90
N SER A 6 22.81 -58.87 36.08
CA SER A 6 22.46 -58.03 37.26
C SER A 6 23.53 -57.10 37.88
N THR A 7 23.27 -55.81 38.11
CA THR A 7 22.55 -55.36 39.31
C THR A 7 22.39 -53.82 39.35
N SER A 8 21.46 -53.40 40.20
CA SER A 8 20.96 -52.08 40.54
C SER A 8 21.97 -51.08 41.13
N THR A 9 21.42 -49.95 41.63
CA THR A 9 21.86 -49.13 42.81
C THR A 9 22.46 -47.77 42.36
N GLN A 10 22.21 -46.55 42.90
CA GLN A 10 21.59 -45.99 44.12
C GLN A 10 21.32 -44.47 43.89
N ARG A 11 20.55 -43.81 44.79
CA ARG A 11 20.23 -42.37 44.86
C ARG A 11 21.36 -41.49 45.46
N ARG A 12 21.34 -40.19 45.06
CA ARG A 12 21.81 -38.86 45.60
C ARG A 12 22.74 -38.77 46.84
N PRO A 13 23.60 -37.72 46.94
CA PRO A 13 23.25 -36.57 47.82
C PRO A 13 23.76 -35.16 47.40
N CYS A 14 23.24 -34.15 48.11
CA CYS A 14 23.66 -32.74 48.17
C CYS A 14 25.10 -32.54 48.67
N GLY A 15 25.80 -31.48 48.24
CA GLY A 15 27.11 -31.12 48.79
C GLY A 15 27.78 -29.90 48.15
N GLN A 16 27.54 -28.74 48.76
CA GLN A 16 28.18 -27.44 48.57
C GLN A 16 29.62 -27.43 49.12
N ARG A 17 30.58 -26.72 48.49
CA ARG A 17 31.51 -25.76 49.15
C ARG A 17 32.61 -25.18 48.23
N ALA A 18 32.85 -23.88 48.46
CA ALA A 18 34.07 -23.07 48.40
C ALA A 18 34.94 -23.14 47.12
N GLY A 19 35.22 -22.05 46.40
CA GLY A 19 35.56 -20.70 46.84
C GLY A 19 37.07 -20.50 46.63
N ILE A 20 37.47 -19.87 45.52
CA ILE A 20 38.82 -19.30 45.37
C ILE A 20 38.69 -17.89 44.82
N ILE A 21 39.18 -16.97 45.63
CA ILE A 21 39.26 -15.53 45.43
C ILE A 21 40.36 -15.26 44.39
N GLY A 22 39.98 -14.70 43.24
CA GLY A 22 40.90 -14.13 42.25
C GLY A 22 40.61 -12.65 42.09
N ALA A 23 41.56 -11.81 42.51
CA ALA A 23 41.45 -10.35 42.52
C ALA A 23 41.23 -9.78 41.09
N PHE A 24 40.06 -9.19 40.85
CA PHE A 24 39.83 -8.37 39.66
C PHE A 24 40.52 -7.01 39.84
N ARG A 25 41.65 -6.83 39.15
CA ARG A 25 42.31 -5.54 39.00
C ARG A 25 41.40 -4.57 38.24
N HIS A 26 41.14 -3.42 38.87
CA HIS A 26 40.48 -2.27 38.28
C HIS A 26 41.19 -1.78 37.00
N GLY A 27 40.49 -1.82 35.87
CA GLY A 27 40.83 -1.07 34.67
C GLY A 27 39.68 -0.12 34.30
N LYS A 28 39.75 1.15 34.72
CA LYS A 28 38.88 2.21 34.22
C LYS A 28 39.21 2.44 32.73
N GLN A 29 38.51 1.77 31.82
CA GLN A 29 38.53 2.17 30.41
C GLN A 29 37.64 3.39 30.22
N ARG A 30 38.26 4.57 30.20
CA ARG A 30 37.64 5.80 29.75
C ARG A 30 37.38 5.69 28.24
N ILE A 31 36.13 5.48 27.85
CA ILE A 31 35.68 5.62 26.46
C ILE A 31 35.89 7.09 26.06
N ARG A 32 36.88 7.37 25.20
CA ARG A 32 37.05 8.69 24.57
C ARG A 32 36.00 8.81 23.45
N MET A 33 34.93 9.55 23.71
CA MET A 33 33.85 9.79 22.76
C MET A 33 34.34 10.80 21.70
N ASN A 34 34.69 10.31 20.51
CA ASN A 34 35.17 11.12 19.40
C ASN A 34 33.98 11.73 18.65
N THR A 35 33.67 12.99 18.92
CA THR A 35 32.49 13.75 18.46
C THR A 35 32.54 14.18 16.98
N LEU A 36 33.48 13.67 16.18
CA LEU A 36 33.71 14.10 14.80
C LEU A 36 33.14 13.17 13.73
N GLN A 37 32.50 12.05 14.11
CA GLN A 37 31.95 11.08 13.15
C GLN A 37 30.43 11.18 12.93
N TYR A 38 29.73 12.00 13.73
CA TYR A 38 28.26 12.09 13.67
C TYR A 38 27.73 13.20 12.74
N MET A 39 28.57 14.09 12.21
CA MET A 39 28.13 15.15 11.28
C MET A 39 27.96 14.65 9.83
N ALA A 40 28.59 13.52 9.45
CA ALA A 40 28.48 12.97 8.10
C ALA A 40 27.21 12.12 7.89
N ILE A 41 26.58 11.63 8.96
CA ILE A 41 25.36 10.81 8.87
C ILE A 41 24.10 11.70 8.80
N GLY A 42 24.20 12.97 9.23
CA GLY A 42 23.07 13.92 9.21
C GLY A 42 22.75 14.52 7.82
N LEU A 43 23.69 14.52 6.87
CA LEU A 43 23.45 15.09 5.53
C LEU A 43 22.89 14.07 4.52
N ALA A 44 23.07 12.77 4.74
CA ALA A 44 22.55 11.75 3.83
C ALA A 44 21.05 11.46 4.05
N ALA A 45 20.55 11.58 5.28
CA ALA A 45 19.14 11.33 5.59
C ALA A 45 18.19 12.41 5.02
N SER A 46 18.68 13.63 4.80
CA SER A 46 17.86 14.74 4.28
C SER A 46 17.68 14.71 2.76
N ALA A 47 18.56 14.04 2.01
CA ALA A 47 18.42 13.89 0.56
C ALA A 47 17.40 12.81 0.16
N MET A 48 17.10 11.86 1.03
CA MET A 48 16.14 10.78 0.75
C MET A 48 14.67 11.19 0.94
N LEU A 49 14.36 12.32 1.57
CA LEU A 49 12.98 12.81 1.71
C LEU A 49 12.49 13.69 0.54
N PHE A 50 13.34 14.11 -0.39
CA PHE A 50 12.95 15.03 -1.47
C PHE A 50 12.60 14.33 -2.81
N ALA A 51 12.87 13.04 -2.98
CA ALA A 51 12.68 12.37 -4.28
C ALA A 51 11.24 11.90 -4.56
N VAL A 52 10.42 11.67 -3.54
CA VAL A 52 9.07 11.06 -3.69
C VAL A 52 7.98 12.01 -4.19
N ALA A 53 8.23 13.33 -4.26
CA ALA A 53 7.23 14.31 -4.70
C ALA A 53 7.24 14.57 -6.22
N SER A 54 8.32 14.22 -6.92
CA SER A 54 8.49 14.55 -8.34
C SER A 54 7.64 13.69 -9.28
N ASP A 55 7.48 12.40 -8.95
CA ASP A 55 6.83 11.44 -9.86
C ASP A 55 5.33 11.72 -10.02
N ALA A 56 4.64 12.11 -8.94
CA ALA A 56 3.20 12.38 -8.99
C ALA A 56 2.85 13.61 -9.86
N LEU A 57 3.72 14.62 -9.91
CA LEU A 57 3.52 15.82 -10.71
C LEU A 57 3.76 15.55 -12.21
N ALA A 58 4.65 14.63 -12.54
CA ALA A 58 4.92 14.23 -13.92
C ALA A 58 3.73 13.48 -14.54
N ASP A 59 3.13 12.53 -13.79
CA ASP A 59 1.95 11.76 -14.22
C ASP A 59 0.74 12.67 -14.56
N ASP A 60 0.56 13.74 -13.78
CA ASP A 60 -0.55 14.68 -13.97
C ASP A 60 -0.36 15.59 -15.18
N ALA A 61 0.87 16.05 -15.40
CA ALA A 61 1.22 16.88 -16.56
C ALA A 61 1.11 16.09 -17.87
N GLU A 62 1.56 14.83 -17.88
CA GLU A 62 1.44 13.95 -19.05
C GLU A 62 -0.04 13.69 -19.40
N ARG A 63 -0.86 13.32 -18.40
CA ARG A 63 -2.29 13.12 -18.60
C ARG A 63 -2.99 14.38 -19.14
N ALA A 64 -2.63 15.55 -18.61
CA ALA A 64 -3.18 16.82 -19.10
C ALA A 64 -2.80 17.08 -20.56
N ALA A 65 -1.55 16.82 -20.95
CA ALA A 65 -1.10 16.96 -22.34
C ALA A 65 -1.86 16.01 -23.29
N ILE A 66 -2.04 14.74 -22.91
CA ILE A 66 -2.77 13.75 -23.70
C ILE A 66 -4.24 14.16 -23.86
N CYS A 67 -4.88 14.62 -22.80
CA CYS A 67 -6.27 15.10 -22.86
C CYS A 67 -6.42 16.36 -23.71
N LYS A 68 -5.45 17.27 -23.67
CA LYS A 68 -5.43 18.44 -24.53
C LYS A 68 -5.33 18.04 -26.01
N THR A 69 -4.46 17.10 -26.36
CA THR A 69 -4.39 16.57 -27.73
C THR A 69 -5.73 16.01 -28.18
N ALA A 70 -6.44 15.27 -27.32
CA ALA A 70 -7.76 14.73 -27.65
C ALA A 70 -8.81 15.82 -27.96
N GLU A 71 -8.77 16.94 -27.24
CA GLU A 71 -9.64 18.10 -27.48
C GLU A 71 -9.29 18.80 -28.81
N GLU A 72 -8.00 18.89 -29.15
CA GLU A 72 -7.51 19.53 -30.37
C GLU A 72 -7.77 18.69 -31.62
N THR A 73 -7.57 17.37 -31.56
CA THR A 73 -7.73 16.47 -32.72
C THR A 73 -9.17 16.01 -32.92
N GLY A 74 -9.93 15.85 -31.83
CA GLY A 74 -11.25 15.22 -31.86
C GLY A 74 -11.23 13.74 -32.26
N TYR A 75 -10.05 13.12 -32.38
CA TYR A 75 -9.95 11.71 -32.77
C TYR A 75 -10.43 10.82 -31.64
N THR A 76 -11.30 9.85 -31.97
CA THR A 76 -11.85 8.93 -30.97
C THR A 76 -10.76 8.18 -30.22
N ALA A 77 -9.66 7.79 -30.88
CA ALA A 77 -8.55 7.11 -30.22
C ALA A 77 -7.92 7.98 -29.12
N ASP A 78 -7.70 9.27 -29.40
CA ASP A 78 -7.09 10.21 -28.44
C ASP A 78 -8.03 10.48 -27.27
N ILE A 79 -9.34 10.68 -27.56
CA ILE A 79 -10.38 10.85 -26.54
C ILE A 79 -10.41 9.65 -25.60
N ARG A 80 -10.42 8.43 -26.14
CA ARG A 80 -10.42 7.21 -25.34
C ARG A 80 -9.13 7.04 -24.54
N ASN A 81 -7.99 7.44 -25.08
CA ASN A 81 -6.73 7.41 -24.35
C ASN A 81 -6.75 8.37 -23.14
N CYS A 82 -7.27 9.59 -23.32
CA CYS A 82 -7.49 10.53 -22.23
C CYS A 82 -8.44 9.94 -21.16
N LEU A 83 -9.57 9.35 -21.57
CA LEU A 83 -10.54 8.76 -20.64
C LEU A 83 -9.96 7.59 -19.86
N ARG A 84 -9.14 6.73 -20.48
CA ARG A 84 -8.40 5.67 -19.80
C ARG A 84 -7.52 6.23 -18.68
N LEU A 85 -6.75 7.28 -18.96
CA LEU A 85 -5.88 7.91 -17.95
C LEU A 85 -6.69 8.57 -16.83
N LYS A 86 -7.83 9.19 -17.15
CA LYS A 86 -8.75 9.72 -16.13
C LYS A 86 -9.30 8.61 -15.24
N TYR A 87 -9.68 7.47 -15.83
CA TYR A 87 -10.16 6.32 -15.09
C TYR A 87 -9.08 5.76 -14.16
N GLU A 88 -7.85 5.60 -14.63
CA GLU A 88 -6.71 5.13 -13.82
C GLU A 88 -6.46 6.06 -12.63
N ALA A 89 -6.51 7.39 -12.84
CA ALA A 89 -6.38 8.36 -11.76
C ALA A 89 -7.53 8.26 -10.74
N ALA A 90 -8.78 8.13 -11.23
CA ALA A 90 -9.95 7.97 -10.38
C ALA A 90 -9.92 6.67 -9.57
N ASP A 91 -9.51 5.55 -10.18
CA ASP A 91 -9.39 4.25 -9.52
C ASP A 91 -8.27 4.25 -8.47
N LYS A 92 -7.13 4.87 -8.77
CA LYS A 92 -6.05 5.08 -7.79
C LYS A 92 -6.56 5.85 -6.57
N ARG A 93 -7.32 6.94 -6.80
CA ARG A 93 -7.94 7.71 -5.71
C ARG A 93 -8.96 6.90 -4.93
N LEU A 94 -9.84 6.16 -5.61
CA LEU A 94 -10.83 5.29 -4.98
C LEU A 94 -10.17 4.29 -4.04
N ASN A 95 -9.13 3.59 -4.51
CA ASN A 95 -8.41 2.61 -3.71
C ASN A 95 -7.69 3.25 -2.50
N ALA A 96 -7.16 4.47 -2.64
CA ALA A 96 -6.56 5.20 -1.53
C ALA A 96 -7.61 5.55 -0.46
N VAL A 97 -8.75 6.13 -0.88
CA VAL A 97 -9.86 6.47 0.02
C VAL A 97 -10.45 5.23 0.67
N TYR A 98 -10.63 4.14 -0.07
CA TYR A 98 -11.09 2.85 0.45
C TYR A 98 -10.18 2.35 1.57
N LYS A 99 -8.86 2.34 1.37
CA LYS A 99 -7.89 1.91 2.40
C LYS A 99 -7.97 2.79 3.65
N THR A 100 -8.00 4.11 3.47
CA THR A 100 -8.12 5.06 4.58
C THR A 100 -9.42 4.88 5.34
N LYS A 101 -10.55 4.75 4.64
CA LYS A 101 -11.86 4.55 5.26
C LYS A 101 -11.92 3.23 6.01
N MET A 102 -11.46 2.14 5.39
CA MET A 102 -11.38 0.83 6.04
C MET A 102 -10.60 0.92 7.34
N ALA A 103 -9.45 1.58 7.39
CA ALA A 103 -8.65 1.71 8.61
C ALA A 103 -9.36 2.45 9.78
N SER A 104 -10.43 3.20 9.50
CA SER A 104 -11.19 3.96 10.51
C SER A 104 -12.44 3.24 11.04
N LEU A 105 -12.81 2.09 10.45
CA LEU A 105 -14.04 1.38 10.76
C LEU A 105 -13.81 0.25 11.78
N ASP A 106 -14.86 -0.16 12.47
CA ASP A 106 -14.86 -1.37 13.28
C ASP A 106 -15.11 -2.64 12.42
N ALA A 107 -15.12 -3.82 13.03
CA ALA A 107 -15.28 -5.08 12.30
C ALA A 107 -16.59 -5.14 11.49
N GLN A 108 -17.68 -4.56 12.02
CA GLN A 108 -18.97 -4.52 11.33
C GLN A 108 -18.92 -3.54 10.15
N GLY A 109 -18.34 -2.35 10.32
CA GLY A 109 -18.12 -1.36 9.29
C GLY A 109 -17.23 -1.89 8.16
N HIS A 110 -16.14 -2.59 8.50
CA HIS A 110 -15.27 -3.27 7.51
C HIS A 110 -16.07 -4.24 6.63
N ALA A 111 -16.91 -5.08 7.24
CA ALA A 111 -17.73 -6.04 6.50
C ALA A 111 -18.76 -5.33 5.62
N ARG A 112 -19.41 -4.27 6.13
CA ARG A 112 -20.38 -3.48 5.37
C ARG A 112 -19.75 -2.80 4.17
N LEU A 113 -18.65 -2.05 4.34
CA LEU A 113 -17.99 -1.33 3.25
C LEU A 113 -17.46 -2.28 2.18
N ARG A 114 -16.80 -3.37 2.58
CA ARG A 114 -16.29 -4.37 1.63
C ARG A 114 -17.40 -5.00 0.79
N ASN A 115 -18.52 -5.34 1.42
CA ASN A 115 -19.66 -5.91 0.71
C ASN A 115 -20.33 -4.86 -0.19
N ASP A 116 -20.32 -3.59 0.22
CA ASP A 116 -20.82 -2.49 -0.60
C ASP A 116 -19.98 -2.26 -1.85
N GLU A 117 -18.65 -2.21 -1.73
CA GLU A 117 -17.74 -2.10 -2.88
C GLU A 117 -17.96 -3.24 -3.88
N ARG A 118 -18.09 -4.48 -3.41
CA ARG A 118 -18.33 -5.64 -4.28
C ARG A 118 -19.66 -5.55 -5.05
N ARG A 119 -20.70 -5.03 -4.41
CA ARG A 119 -21.99 -4.78 -5.08
C ARG A 119 -21.86 -3.64 -6.09
N TRP A 120 -21.19 -2.56 -5.70
CA TRP A 120 -20.96 -1.43 -6.56
C TRP A 120 -20.18 -1.82 -7.83
N LEU A 121 -19.10 -2.60 -7.72
CA LEU A 121 -18.34 -3.07 -8.88
C LEU A 121 -19.24 -3.77 -9.91
N LYS A 122 -20.09 -4.70 -9.45
CA LYS A 122 -21.04 -5.41 -10.34
C LYS A 122 -22.05 -4.45 -10.98
N ALA A 123 -22.57 -3.50 -10.20
CA ALA A 123 -23.55 -2.53 -10.68
C ALA A 123 -22.92 -1.55 -11.69
N ARG A 124 -21.70 -1.08 -11.43
CA ARG A 124 -20.92 -0.22 -12.32
C ARG A 124 -20.67 -0.93 -13.65
N ASP A 125 -20.17 -2.16 -13.60
CA ASP A 125 -19.81 -2.88 -14.81
C ASP A 125 -21.03 -3.15 -15.69
N ALA A 126 -22.17 -3.52 -15.09
CA ALA A 126 -23.43 -3.67 -15.82
C ALA A 126 -23.92 -2.33 -16.40
N LYS A 127 -23.94 -1.28 -15.57
CA LYS A 127 -24.36 0.07 -16.00
C LYS A 127 -23.52 0.60 -17.16
N CYS A 128 -22.20 0.45 -17.08
CA CYS A 128 -21.30 0.95 -18.12
C CYS A 128 -21.29 0.07 -19.37
N ALA A 129 -21.63 -1.22 -19.28
CA ALA A 129 -21.86 -2.04 -20.47
C ALA A 129 -23.10 -1.56 -21.27
N GLU A 130 -24.09 -1.01 -20.57
CA GLU A 130 -25.35 -0.51 -21.12
C GLU A 130 -25.36 1.01 -21.35
N SER A 131 -24.25 1.73 -21.12
CA SER A 131 -24.24 3.20 -21.17
C SER A 131 -24.23 3.79 -22.57
N ARG A 132 -24.20 2.94 -23.61
CA ARG A 132 -24.21 3.37 -25.01
C ARG A 132 -25.60 3.88 -25.38
N GLN A 133 -25.68 5.05 -26.01
CA GLN A 133 -26.95 5.53 -26.52
C GLN A 133 -27.47 4.57 -27.62
N PRO A 134 -28.76 4.20 -27.62
CA PRO A 134 -29.30 3.21 -28.56
C PRO A 134 -29.14 3.59 -30.04
N ASP A 135 -29.07 4.88 -30.31
CA ASP A 135 -28.92 5.53 -31.62
C ASP A 135 -27.49 6.02 -31.91
N ALA A 136 -26.57 5.92 -30.93
CA ALA A 136 -25.15 6.19 -31.15
C ALA A 136 -24.50 5.00 -31.90
N GLY A 137 -24.42 5.12 -33.22
CA GLY A 137 -23.60 4.24 -34.05
C GLY A 137 -22.10 4.56 -33.96
N GLY A 138 -21.27 3.61 -34.40
CA GLY A 138 -19.83 3.83 -34.60
C GLY A 138 -18.99 3.83 -33.32
N THR A 139 -17.88 4.57 -33.34
CA THR A 139 -16.89 4.58 -32.25
C THR A 139 -17.30 5.44 -31.05
N LEU A 140 -18.37 6.25 -31.17
CA LEU A 140 -18.87 7.09 -30.08
C LEU A 140 -19.32 6.24 -28.87
N GLY A 141 -19.99 5.11 -29.11
CA GLY A 141 -20.37 4.20 -28.03
C GLY A 141 -19.18 3.66 -27.23
N LEU A 142 -17.96 3.68 -27.77
CA LEU A 142 -16.77 3.32 -27.00
C LEU A 142 -16.36 4.44 -26.03
N VAL A 143 -16.49 5.70 -26.47
CA VAL A 143 -16.24 6.89 -25.63
C VAL A 143 -17.25 6.95 -24.49
N GLU A 144 -18.53 6.66 -24.76
CA GLU A 144 -19.59 6.66 -23.74
C GLU A 144 -19.35 5.63 -22.65
N VAL A 145 -18.90 4.42 -23.02
CA VAL A 145 -18.53 3.38 -22.05
C VAL A 145 -17.34 3.83 -21.21
N ASP A 146 -16.25 4.30 -21.84
CA ASP A 146 -15.06 4.74 -21.13
C ASP A 146 -15.39 5.92 -20.17
N SER A 147 -16.23 6.85 -20.61
CA SER A 147 -16.70 7.98 -19.80
C SER A 147 -17.54 7.53 -18.60
N CYS A 148 -18.39 6.51 -18.77
CA CYS A 148 -19.17 5.94 -17.66
C CYS A 148 -18.26 5.42 -16.55
N PHE A 149 -17.17 4.72 -16.91
CA PHE A 149 -16.23 4.18 -15.93
C PHE A 149 -15.53 5.29 -15.11
N VAL A 150 -15.12 6.39 -15.75
CA VAL A 150 -14.55 7.56 -15.06
C VAL A 150 -15.57 8.10 -14.05
N ASP A 151 -16.75 8.45 -14.55
CA ASP A 151 -17.83 9.08 -13.80
C ASP A 151 -18.27 8.27 -12.57
N GLU A 152 -18.54 6.97 -12.76
CA GLU A 152 -18.99 6.10 -11.66
C GLU A 152 -17.90 5.92 -10.60
N THR A 153 -16.63 5.88 -11.01
CA THR A 153 -15.49 5.75 -10.10
C THR A 153 -15.30 7.03 -9.29
N GLU A 154 -15.39 8.21 -9.92
CA GLU A 154 -15.33 9.50 -9.22
C GLU A 154 -16.51 9.70 -8.26
N ARG A 155 -17.72 9.29 -8.65
CA ARG A 155 -18.88 9.30 -7.74
C ARG A 155 -18.65 8.37 -6.56
N ARG A 156 -18.08 7.19 -6.81
CA ARG A 156 -17.84 6.20 -5.75
C ARG A 156 -16.85 6.69 -4.70
N VAL A 157 -15.81 7.41 -5.10
CA VAL A 157 -14.88 8.08 -4.16
C VAL A 157 -15.65 8.86 -3.09
N LYS A 158 -16.60 9.72 -3.51
CA LYS A 158 -17.40 10.55 -2.59
C LYS A 158 -18.28 9.72 -1.66
N VAL A 159 -18.84 8.62 -2.18
CA VAL A 159 -19.64 7.67 -1.38
C VAL A 159 -18.79 7.03 -0.28
N ILE A 160 -17.56 6.60 -0.60
CA ILE A 160 -16.65 6.00 0.38
C ILE A 160 -16.20 7.05 1.41
N GLU A 161 -15.86 8.28 0.98
CA GLU A 161 -15.49 9.38 1.88
C GLU A 161 -16.58 9.62 2.94
N ALA A 162 -17.85 9.59 2.53
CA ALA A 162 -19.03 9.78 3.39
C ALA A 162 -19.47 8.53 4.18
N PHE A 163 -18.87 7.37 3.94
CA PHE A 163 -19.26 6.11 4.59
C PHE A 163 -19.06 6.16 6.11
N ARG A 164 -20.03 5.60 6.84
CA ARG A 164 -20.08 5.47 8.31
C ARG A 164 -20.34 4.02 8.71
#